data_AF-A0A0J6BD58-F1
#
_entry.id   AF-A0A0J6BD58-F1
#
_cell.length_a   1.000
_cell.length_b   1.000
_cell.length_c   1.000
_cell.angle_alpha   90.00
_cell.angle_beta   90.00
_cell.angle_gamma   90.00
#
_symmetry.space_group_name_H-M   'P 1'
#
loop_
_entity.id
_entity.type
_entity.pdbx_description
1 polymer ?
#
loop_
_entity_poly.entity_id
_entity_poly.type
_entity_poly.pdbx_seq_one_letter_code
_entity_poly.pdbx_strand_id
1 'polypeptide(L)' 'MRITHTRHEHLVVLSDREASLVVDACALVVLASQSVPNTTLPAEMATVLAQLFDGLRAPCAVQGDREQNC' A
#
# COMPACT_ATOMS: atom_id res chain seq x y z
N MET A 1 -4.47 -11.92 6.54
CA MET A 1 -4.64 -10.55 7.02
C MET A 1 -5.08 -10.67 8.46
N ARG A 2 -4.42 -9.98 9.37
CA ARG A 2 -4.79 -9.96 10.78
C ARG A 2 -5.03 -8.52 11.19
N ILE A 3 -6.22 -8.24 11.73
CA ILE A 3 -6.59 -6.92 12.22
C ILE A 3 -6.65 -6.97 13.75
N THR A 4 -5.94 -6.05 14.40
CA THR A 4 -6.00 -5.84 15.85
C THR A 4 -6.56 -4.44 16.12
N HIS A 5 -7.57 -4.35 16.95
CA HIS A 5 -8.19 -3.08 17.32
C HIS A 5 -7.47 -2.48 18.52
N THR A 6 -6.95 -1.27 18.37
CA THR A 6 -6.54 -0.42 19.49
C THR A 6 -7.56 0.71 19.63
N ARG A 7 -7.55 1.47 20.74
CA ARG A 7 -8.64 2.40 21.09
C ARG A 7 -9.12 3.29 19.93
N HIS A 8 -8.21 3.77 19.08
CA HIS A 8 -8.53 4.67 17.96
C HIS A 8 -7.88 4.24 16.64
N GLU A 9 -7.21 3.08 16.58
CA GLU A 9 -6.47 2.67 15.40
C GLU A 9 -6.66 1.18 15.12
N HIS A 10 -6.40 0.80 13.88
CA HIS A 10 -6.41 -0.58 13.43
C HIS A 10 -5.01 -0.97 13.02
N LEU A 11 -4.41 -1.90 13.74
CA LEU A 11 -3.15 -2.49 13.34
C LEU A 11 -3.45 -3.66 12.38
N VAL A 12 -3.00 -3.52 11.14
CA VAL A 12 -3.19 -4.52 10.09
C VAL A 12 -1.86 -5.17 9.76
N VAL A 13 -1.77 -6.48 9.93
CA VAL A 13 -0.63 -7.29 9.48
C VAL A 13 -1.03 -8.01 8.21
N LEU A 14 -0.25 -7.81 7.16
CA LEU A 14 -0.42 -8.40 5.84
C LEU A 14 0.73 -9.35 5.55
N SER A 15 0.44 -10.48 4.92
CA SER A 15 1.45 -11.23 4.19
C SER A 15 1.82 -10.50 2.90
N ASP A 16 2.95 -10.85 2.28
CA ASP A 16 3.38 -10.26 1.00
C ASP A 16 2.30 -10.36 -0.07
N ARG A 17 1.63 -11.52 -0.17
CA ARG A 17 0.53 -11.73 -1.11
C ARG A 17 -0.64 -10.78 -0.83
N GLU A 18 -0.96 -10.56 0.43
CA GLU A 18 -2.07 -9.67 0.81
C GLU A 18 -1.71 -8.20 0.60
N ALA A 19 -0.46 -7.82 0.87
CA ALA A 19 0.05 -6.50 0.56
C ALA A 19 -0.06 -6.20 -0.94
N SER A 20 0.38 -7.13 -1.82
CA SER A 20 0.25 -6.97 -3.27
C SER A 20 -1.22 -6.80 -3.70
N LEU A 21 -2.13 -7.63 -3.17
CA LEU A 21 -3.56 -7.53 -3.48
C LEU A 21 -4.17 -6.19 -3.03
N VAL A 22 -3.74 -5.66 -1.89
CA VAL A 22 -4.18 -4.34 -1.40
C VAL A 22 -3.67 -3.23 -2.33
N VAL A 23 -2.42 -3.29 -2.78
CA VAL A 23 -1.84 -2.34 -3.75
C VAL A 23 -2.64 -2.38 -5.06
N ASP A 24 -2.90 -3.56 -5.60
CA ASP A 24 -3.67 -3.73 -6.84
C ASP A 24 -5.09 -3.14 -6.70
N ALA A 25 -5.77 -3.44 -5.59
CA ALA A 25 -7.09 -2.89 -5.31
C ALA A 25 -7.05 -1.36 -5.22
N CYS A 26 -6.07 -0.79 -4.52
CA CYS A 26 -5.87 0.66 -4.40
C CYS A 26 -5.64 1.31 -5.78
N ALA A 27 -4.85 0.68 -6.65
CA ALA A 27 -4.60 1.17 -8.00
C ALA A 27 -5.88 1.19 -8.84
N LEU A 28 -6.72 0.14 -8.74
CA LEU A 28 -8.00 0.09 -9.44
C LEU A 28 -8.95 1.23 -9.04
N VAL A 29 -9.02 1.57 -7.74
CA VAL A 29 -9.86 2.69 -7.28
C VAL A 29 -9.36 4.04 -7.82
N VAL A 30 -8.04 4.24 -7.83
CA VAL A 30 -7.43 5.46 -8.40
C VAL A 30 -7.74 5.56 -9.90
N LEU A 31 -7.54 4.47 -10.65
CA LEU A 31 -7.84 4.43 -12.08
C LEU A 31 -9.32 4.69 -12.36
N ALA A 32 -10.21 4.05 -11.60
CA ALA A 32 -11.66 4.25 -11.73
C ALA A 32 -12.04 5.72 -11.47
N SER A 33 -11.45 6.34 -10.45
CA SER A 33 -11.73 7.75 -10.12
C SER A 33 -11.35 8.73 -11.23
N GLN A 34 -10.37 8.37 -12.07
CA GLN A 34 -9.93 9.17 -13.21
C GLN A 34 -10.68 8.82 -14.51
N SER A 35 -11.27 7.63 -14.57
CA SER A 35 -11.90 7.10 -15.78
C SER A 35 -13.41 7.39 -15.84
N VAL A 36 -14.05 7.66 -14.71
CA VAL A 36 -15.49 7.95 -14.64
C VAL A 36 -15.73 9.46 -14.62
N PRO A 37 -16.44 10.03 -15.61
CA PRO A 37 -16.71 11.46 -15.65
C PRO A 37 -17.55 11.91 -14.45
N ASN A 38 -17.35 13.16 -14.02
CA ASN A 38 -18.04 13.77 -12.86
C ASN A 38 -17.87 13.01 -11.54
N THR A 39 -16.87 12.14 -11.45
CA THR A 39 -16.52 11.43 -10.23
C THR A 39 -15.13 11.88 -9.83
N THR A 40 -14.96 12.22 -8.55
CA THR A 40 -13.67 12.65 -8.01
C THR A 40 -13.39 11.88 -6.75
N LEU A 41 -12.17 11.38 -6.60
CA LEU A 41 -11.73 10.77 -5.36
C LEU A 41 -11.72 11.85 -4.25
N PRO A 42 -12.41 11.66 -3.12
CA PRO A 42 -12.35 12.59 -2.01
C PRO A 42 -10.90 12.76 -1.50
N ALA A 43 -10.54 13.98 -1.08
CA ALA A 43 -9.16 14.30 -0.67
C ALA A 43 -8.67 13.42 0.50
N GLU A 44 -9.55 13.11 1.45
CA GLU A 44 -9.26 12.19 2.55
C GLU A 44 -8.89 10.79 2.02
N MET A 45 -9.65 10.28 1.05
CA MET A 45 -9.39 8.98 0.44
C MET A 45 -8.08 8.98 -0.37
N ALA A 46 -7.79 10.06 -1.10
CA ALA A 46 -6.52 10.23 -1.80
C ALA A 46 -5.33 10.17 -0.84
N THR A 47 -5.47 10.78 0.35
CA THR A 47 -4.44 10.77 1.39
C THR A 47 -4.23 9.37 1.96
N VAL A 48 -5.31 8.64 2.25
CA VAL A 48 -5.26 7.25 2.73
C VAL A 48 -4.58 6.33 1.71
N LEU A 49 -4.95 6.43 0.43
CA LEU A 49 -4.34 5.61 -0.63
C LEU A 49 -2.85 5.92 -0.80
N ALA A 50 -2.45 7.20 -0.73
CA ALA A 50 -1.04 7.60 -0.79
C ALA A 50 -0.24 7.00 0.39
N GLN A 51 -0.77 7.06 1.61
CA GLN A 51 -0.16 6.47 2.79
C GLN A 51 -0.04 4.94 2.69
N LEU A 52 -1.06 4.28 2.13
CA LEU A 52 -1.03 2.83 1.89
C LEU A 52 0.05 2.46 0.86
N PHE A 53 0.15 3.18 -0.27
CA PHE A 53 1.20 2.89 -1.26
C PHE A 53 2.60 3.10 -0.69
N ASP A 54 2.81 4.15 0.10
CA ASP A 54 4.12 4.41 0.72
C ASP A 54 4.45 3.35 1.78
N GLY A 55 3.48 2.99 2.63
CA GLY A 55 3.66 1.98 3.67
C GLY A 55 3.81 0.55 3.15
N LEU A 56 3.27 0.24 1.97
CA LEU A 56 3.39 -1.07 1.31
C LEU A 56 4.55 -1.14 0.31
N ARG A 57 5.25 -0.02 0.08
CA ARG A 57 6.43 -0.01 -0.78
C ARG A 57 7.47 -0.93 -0.16
N ALA A 58 7.94 -1.91 -0.95
CA ALA A 58 9.03 -2.77 -0.52
C ALA A 58 10.21 -1.89 -0.08
N PRO A 59 10.77 -2.09 1.12
CA PRO A 59 12.00 -1.42 1.48
C PRO A 59 13.02 -1.80 0.41
N CYS A 60 13.59 -0.80 -0.27
CA CYS A 60 14.61 -1.03 -1.30
C CYS A 60 15.61 -2.03 -0.72
N ALA A 61 15.72 -3.20 -1.36
CA ALA A 61 16.71 -4.18 -1.00
C ALA A 61 18.05 -3.43 -1.04
N VAL A 62 18.65 -3.22 0.13
CA VAL A 62 20.06 -2.85 0.19
C VAL A 62 20.76 -4.08 -0.33
N GLN A 63 21.03 -4.07 -1.64
CA GLN A 63 21.85 -5.05 -2.30
C GLN A 63 23.23 -4.91 -1.65
N GLY A 64 23.45 -5.69 -0.60
CA GLY A 64 24.76 -5.92 -0.06
C GLY A 64 25.54 -6.67 -1.12
N ASP A 65 26.25 -5.93 -1.98
CA ASP A 65 27.52 -6.36 -2.52
C ASP A 65 28.39 -6.79 -1.33
N ARG A 66 28.29 -8.05 -0.90
CA ARG A 66 29.31 -8.69 -0.09
C ARG A 66 30.12 -9.55 -1.05
N GLU A 67 31.13 -8.88 -1.60
CA GLU A 67 32.47 -9.41 -1.90
C GLU A 67 32.57 -10.94 -1.89
N GLN A 68 32.60 -11.52 -3.09
CA GLN A 68 33.30 -12.77 -3.32
C GLN A 68 34.79 -12.54 -3.07
N ASN A 69 35.29 -12.93 -1.90
CA ASN A 69 36.67 -13.33 -1.71
C ASN A 69 36.82 -14.25 -0.49
N CYS A 70 36.99 -15.55 -0.75
CA CYS A 70 37.79 -16.53 -0.01
C CYS A 70 37.80 -17.83 -0.83
#